data_AF-A0A9D2A4W2-F1
#
_entry.id   AF-A0A9D2A4W2-F1
#
_cell.length_a   1.000
_cell.length_b   1.000
_cell.length_c   1.000
_cell.angle_alpha   90.00
_cell.angle_beta   90.00
_cell.angle_gamma   90.00
#
_symmetry.space_group_name_H-M   'P 1'
#
loop_
_entity.id
_entity.type
_entity.pdbx_description
1 polymer ?
#
loop_
_entity_poly.entity_id
_entity_poly.type
_entity_poly.pdbx_seq_one_letter_code
_entity_poly.pdbx_strand_id
1 'polypeptide(L)'
;MKKTLPFIPPVDDACRRPLRREIYEQSVELYDNEQYVESFHRLLDYMNDGFRTQYGNADGTEFRIPHGSIVVHIRLSPEAFDVEADFLNLPEKNRVAMLRQVADLNINKLLLAGFVKEGDRLKMRYSMPPGQSHPHKMYELLQNICEIGDRYDDEFCTKFGATRCYEPQVTPYPAELLDRLYDALQTLGRETLQALDEYNAMRAYGYSWNVLDTTFYQIAYFAHPQGQLSNDLERAIDGMDAERPVEELVAKGTDFLKKLLATPKEQLAADLYFVDKLVSGRRNPSLQNVQEIFGNVNEEARAAIQGGNYERAAVRLLYIFYETYYYNDLPAEIAARLTRALQEAGGQPIERAAEILYDAMDDVMEGNLDDTPLFDTSALQGNPAAQQMMEQAAAAAQAMQQKMQQQMAGEDMAQLQQQMADALAGGDMQEYARLAAEMQQRMMKNLFS
;
A
#
# COMPACT_ATOMS: atom_id res chain seq x y z
N MET A 1 -11.11 -25.28 -6.01
CA MET A 1 -11.51 -24.05 -6.74
C MET A 1 -11.01 -24.14 -8.19
N LYS A 2 -11.77 -23.69 -9.20
CA LYS A 2 -11.34 -23.77 -10.63
C LYS A 2 -10.74 -22.47 -11.19
N LYS A 3 -11.11 -21.34 -10.60
CA LYS A 3 -10.67 -20.00 -10.97
C LYS A 3 -10.42 -19.20 -9.70
N THR A 4 -9.49 -18.27 -9.72
CA THR A 4 -9.28 -17.32 -8.61
C THR A 4 -10.52 -16.44 -8.39
N LEU A 5 -10.68 -15.97 -7.16
CA LEU A 5 -11.70 -14.97 -6.81
C LEU A 5 -11.50 -13.67 -7.63
N PRO A 6 -12.56 -12.88 -7.87
CA PRO A 6 -12.47 -11.66 -8.64
C PRO A 6 -11.58 -10.62 -7.94
N PHE A 7 -10.85 -9.86 -8.75
CA PHE A 7 -10.22 -8.62 -8.28
C PHE A 7 -11.28 -7.53 -8.17
N ILE A 8 -11.33 -6.88 -7.02
CA ILE A 8 -12.24 -5.75 -6.76
C ILE A 8 -11.37 -4.50 -6.56
N PRO A 9 -11.50 -3.48 -7.42
CA PRO A 9 -10.75 -2.23 -7.25
C PRO A 9 -11.13 -1.52 -5.95
N PRO A 10 -10.14 -0.99 -5.19
CA PRO A 10 -10.41 -0.30 -3.93
C PRO A 10 -11.15 1.03 -4.12
N VAL A 11 -11.77 1.52 -3.04
CA VAL A 11 -12.49 2.81 -3.01
C VAL A 11 -11.58 3.98 -3.33
N ASP A 12 -10.39 3.95 -2.75
CA ASP A 12 -9.35 4.95 -2.97
C ASP A 12 -8.14 4.26 -3.55
N ASP A 13 -7.31 5.01 -4.27
CA ASP A 13 -5.89 4.69 -4.47
C ASP A 13 -5.12 4.59 -3.13
N ALA A 14 -5.78 4.68 -1.96
CA ALA A 14 -5.25 4.80 -0.60
C ALA A 14 -4.27 3.71 -0.14
N CYS A 15 -4.10 2.62 -0.90
CA CYS A 15 -2.95 1.72 -0.71
C CYS A 15 -1.64 2.27 -1.33
N ARG A 16 -1.69 3.47 -1.92
CA ARG A 16 -0.59 4.17 -2.60
C ARG A 16 -0.39 5.53 -1.95
N ARG A 17 -0.04 5.57 -0.67
CA ARG A 17 0.69 6.73 -0.17
C ARG A 17 2.16 6.50 -0.53
N PRO A 18 2.70 7.18 -1.56
CA PRO A 18 4.11 7.03 -1.87
C PRO A 18 4.91 7.36 -0.62
N LEU A 19 5.80 6.44 -0.25
CA LEU A 19 6.62 6.54 0.92
C LEU A 19 7.67 7.62 0.65
N ARG A 20 7.46 8.83 1.18
CA ARG A 20 8.25 10.03 0.86
C ARG A 20 9.52 10.10 1.70
N ARG A 21 10.42 9.13 1.51
CA ARG A 21 11.66 9.00 2.29
C ARG A 21 12.49 10.27 2.30
N GLU A 22 12.63 10.91 1.15
CA GLU A 22 13.38 12.15 1.02
C GLU A 22 12.84 13.26 1.93
N ILE A 23 11.52 13.35 2.12
CA ILE A 23 10.90 14.34 3.02
C ILE A 23 11.21 14.00 4.48
N TYR A 24 11.18 12.72 4.84
CA TYR A 24 11.55 12.27 6.18
C TYR A 24 13.03 12.53 6.47
N GLU A 25 13.93 12.24 5.53
CA GLU A 25 15.36 12.52 5.64
C GLU A 25 15.62 14.02 5.82
N GLN A 26 14.95 14.88 5.05
CA GLN A 26 14.99 16.33 5.23
C GLN A 26 14.52 16.75 6.63
N SER A 27 13.50 16.09 7.19
CA SER A 27 13.05 16.37 8.56
C SER A 27 14.14 16.11 9.59
N VAL A 28 14.87 15.00 9.44
CA VAL A 28 16.00 14.64 10.31
C VAL A 28 17.15 15.63 10.15
N GLU A 29 17.55 15.97 8.92
CA GLU A 29 18.60 16.96 8.68
C GLU A 29 18.28 18.34 9.29
N LEU A 30 17.04 18.80 9.16
CA LEU A 30 16.60 20.06 9.77
C LEU A 30 16.64 19.99 11.30
N TYR A 31 16.31 18.84 11.89
CA TYR A 31 16.38 18.63 13.34
C TYR A 31 17.82 18.73 13.84
N ASP A 32 18.75 18.08 13.15
CA ASP A 32 20.19 18.09 13.51
C ASP A 32 20.81 19.49 13.40
N ASN A 33 20.23 20.35 12.56
CA ASN A 33 20.57 21.78 12.44
C ASN A 33 19.81 22.68 13.42
N GLU A 34 19.11 22.11 14.41
CA GLU A 34 18.30 22.81 15.42
C GLU A 34 17.12 23.62 14.84
N GLN A 35 16.72 23.34 13.60
CA GLN A 35 15.57 23.96 12.93
C GLN A 35 14.29 23.17 13.23
N TYR A 36 13.86 23.18 14.49
CA TYR A 36 12.83 22.26 14.99
C TYR A 36 11.44 22.45 14.37
N VAL A 37 11.03 23.69 14.07
CA VAL A 37 9.71 23.96 13.50
C VAL A 37 9.64 23.44 12.06
N GLU A 38 10.66 23.78 11.26
CA GLU A 38 10.79 23.33 9.87
C GLU A 38 10.98 21.81 9.79
N SER A 39 11.74 21.24 10.73
CA SER A 39 11.87 19.78 10.88
C SER A 39 10.49 19.13 11.09
N PHE A 40 9.68 19.64 12.01
CA PHE A 40 8.33 19.11 12.23
C PHE A 40 7.42 19.33 11.03
N HIS A 41 7.55 20.45 10.30
CA HIS A 41 6.79 20.68 9.07
C HIS A 41 7.06 19.59 8.04
N ARG A 42 8.33 19.22 7.84
CA ARG A 42 8.70 18.12 6.94
C ARG A 42 8.18 16.78 7.46
N LEU A 43 8.23 16.53 8.76
CA LEU A 43 7.67 15.31 9.33
C LEU A 43 6.15 15.22 9.09
N LEU A 44 5.43 16.32 9.30
CA LEU A 44 4.00 16.38 9.07
C LEU A 44 3.66 16.21 7.60
N ASP A 45 4.39 16.91 6.72
CA ASP A 45 4.26 16.75 5.28
C ASP A 45 4.54 15.29 4.88
N TYR A 46 5.52 14.60 5.49
CA TYR A 46 5.78 13.17 5.28
C TYR A 46 4.60 12.27 5.68
N MET A 47 4.03 12.47 6.88
CA MET A 47 2.91 11.68 7.38
C MET A 47 1.64 11.87 6.55
N ASN A 48 1.32 13.12 6.20
CA ASN A 48 0.17 13.45 5.38
C ASN A 48 0.37 14.78 4.65
N ASP A 49 0.39 14.72 3.31
CA ASP A 49 0.57 15.92 2.49
C ASP A 49 -0.60 16.89 2.66
N GLY A 50 -0.31 18.18 2.75
CA GLY A 50 -1.34 19.22 2.86
C GLY A 50 -1.98 19.38 4.25
N PHE A 51 -1.82 18.42 5.18
CA PHE A 51 -2.37 18.55 6.53
C PHE A 51 -1.76 19.73 7.29
N ARG A 52 -0.50 20.04 7.02
CA ARG A 52 0.17 21.22 7.57
C ARG A 52 -0.57 22.52 7.25
N THR A 53 -1.02 22.70 6.01
CA THR A 53 -1.72 23.92 5.57
C THR A 53 -3.21 23.89 5.90
N GLN A 54 -3.83 22.71 5.87
CA GLN A 54 -5.26 22.53 6.15
C GLN A 54 -5.59 22.70 7.64
N TYR A 55 -4.73 22.20 8.52
CA TYR A 55 -4.99 22.10 9.96
C TYR A 55 -4.05 22.93 10.84
N GLY A 56 -3.05 23.58 10.24
CA GLY A 56 -2.13 24.48 10.93
C GLY A 56 -2.65 25.90 11.06
N ASN A 57 -2.20 26.60 12.10
CA ASN A 57 -2.34 28.05 12.18
C ASN A 57 -1.42 28.76 11.16
N ALA A 58 -1.62 30.07 10.98
CA ALA A 58 -0.85 30.88 10.03
C ALA A 58 0.67 30.85 10.29
N ASP A 59 1.06 30.70 11.56
CA ASP A 59 2.47 30.68 11.99
C ASP A 59 3.12 29.28 11.87
N GLY A 60 2.33 28.23 11.61
CA GLY A 60 2.81 26.84 11.55
C GLY A 60 3.31 26.29 12.88
N THR A 61 2.77 26.77 14.00
CA THR A 61 3.17 26.40 15.37
C THR A 61 2.08 25.69 16.16
N GLU A 62 0.83 25.73 15.71
CA GLU A 62 -0.28 24.98 16.31
C GLU A 62 -1.05 24.24 15.22
N PHE A 63 -1.32 22.96 15.46
CA PHE A 63 -2.05 22.09 14.54
C PHE A 63 -3.20 21.40 15.28
N ARG A 64 -4.36 21.32 14.65
CA ARG A 64 -5.52 20.57 15.17
C ARG A 64 -5.98 19.58 14.12
N ILE A 65 -5.44 18.38 14.19
CA ILE A 65 -5.52 17.42 13.11
C ILE A 65 -6.46 16.28 13.51
N PRO A 66 -7.54 16.03 12.77
CA PRO A 66 -8.37 14.87 13.00
C PRO A 66 -7.59 13.59 12.68
N HIS A 67 -7.83 12.56 13.48
CA HIS A 67 -7.43 11.19 13.18
C HIS A 67 -8.59 10.27 13.52
N GLY A 68 -9.40 9.95 12.52
CA GLY A 68 -10.57 9.10 12.74
C GLY A 68 -11.49 9.71 13.79
N SER A 69 -11.59 9.04 14.94
CA SER A 69 -12.49 9.43 16.02
C SER A 69 -11.92 10.44 17.04
N ILE A 70 -10.63 10.77 16.95
CA ILE A 70 -9.96 11.72 17.85
C ILE A 70 -9.47 12.95 17.09
N VAL A 71 -9.11 14.01 17.85
CA VAL A 71 -8.38 15.16 17.32
C VAL A 71 -7.07 15.30 18.08
N VAL A 72 -5.97 15.36 17.35
CA VAL A 72 -4.63 15.57 17.88
C VAL A 72 -4.29 17.05 17.78
N HIS A 73 -4.06 17.66 18.93
CA HIS A 73 -3.60 19.03 19.08
C HIS A 73 -2.08 19.02 19.30
N ILE A 74 -1.35 19.63 18.38
CA ILE A 74 0.12 19.70 18.42
C ILE A 74 0.50 21.17 18.56
N ARG A 75 1.38 21.51 19.52
CA ARG A 75 1.91 22.86 19.68
C ARG A 75 3.43 22.83 19.72
N LEU A 76 4.02 23.76 18.97
CA LEU A 76 5.45 23.99 18.86
C LEU A 76 5.77 25.33 19.51
N SER A 77 6.65 25.32 20.50
CA SER A 77 7.21 26.52 21.10
C SER A 77 8.72 26.37 21.27
N PRO A 78 9.45 27.46 21.56
CA PRO A 78 10.87 27.36 21.90
C PRO A 78 11.14 26.47 23.12
N GLU A 79 10.16 26.32 24.03
CA GLU A 79 10.32 25.60 25.29
C GLU A 79 9.89 24.13 25.18
N ALA A 80 8.86 23.83 24.38
CA ALA A 80 8.24 22.51 24.33
C ALA A 80 7.63 22.17 22.96
N PHE A 81 7.69 20.87 22.65
CA PHE A 81 6.83 20.15 21.73
C PHE A 81 5.72 19.48 22.55
N ASP A 82 4.51 19.99 22.41
CA ASP A 82 3.33 19.52 23.15
C ASP A 82 2.38 18.76 22.22
N VAL A 83 1.89 17.62 22.69
CA VAL A 83 0.83 16.86 22.03
C VAL A 83 -0.28 16.58 23.04
N GLU A 84 -1.50 16.93 22.67
CA GLU A 84 -2.72 16.60 23.40
C GLU A 84 -3.70 15.94 22.44
N ALA A 85 -4.28 14.80 22.83
CA ALA A 85 -5.37 14.20 22.07
C ALA A 85 -6.57 13.97 22.99
N ASP A 86 -7.71 14.48 22.56
CA ASP A 86 -8.96 14.25 23.26
C ASP A 86 -9.42 12.80 23.07
N PHE A 87 -9.82 12.12 24.15
CA PHE A 87 -10.27 10.74 24.10
C PHE A 87 -11.78 10.65 24.39
N LEU A 88 -12.18 10.44 25.63
CA LEU A 88 -13.57 10.19 26.01
C LEU A 88 -13.99 10.91 27.28
N ASN A 89 -15.28 11.19 27.40
CA ASN A 89 -15.89 11.55 28.67
C ASN A 89 -16.26 10.27 29.44
N LEU A 90 -15.96 10.28 30.73
CA LEU A 90 -16.25 9.19 31.63
C LEU A 90 -17.76 9.01 31.79
N PRO A 91 -18.27 7.77 31.70
CA PRO A 91 -19.69 7.49 31.94
C PRO A 91 -20.04 7.61 33.43
N GLU A 92 -21.31 7.86 33.72
CA GLU A 92 -21.83 7.83 35.09
C GLU A 92 -21.75 6.42 35.69
N LYS A 93 -22.14 5.41 34.90
CA LYS A 93 -22.08 3.99 35.25
C LYS A 93 -20.80 3.37 34.69
N ASN A 94 -20.28 2.31 35.33
CA ASN A 94 -19.05 1.62 34.90
C ASN A 94 -17.75 2.45 34.91
N ARG A 95 -17.78 3.69 35.42
CA ARG A 95 -16.62 4.60 35.52
C ARG A 95 -15.34 3.95 36.05
N VAL A 96 -15.43 3.20 37.15
CA VAL A 96 -14.27 2.56 37.79
C VAL A 96 -13.70 1.43 36.92
N ALA A 97 -14.55 0.68 36.23
CA ALA A 97 -14.12 -0.38 35.31
C ALA A 97 -13.39 0.22 34.11
N MET A 98 -13.96 1.29 33.51
CA MET A 98 -13.32 2.03 32.43
C MET A 98 -11.95 2.58 32.87
N LEU A 99 -11.87 3.27 34.00
CA LEU A 99 -10.61 3.83 34.51
C LEU A 99 -9.53 2.77 34.77
N ARG A 100 -9.92 1.54 35.16
CA ARG A 100 -8.98 0.43 35.30
C ARG A 100 -8.40 0.02 33.94
N GLN A 101 -9.22 -0.03 32.89
CA GLN A 101 -8.74 -0.33 31.55
C GLN A 101 -7.88 0.81 31.00
N VAL A 102 -8.23 2.08 31.27
CA VAL A 102 -7.37 3.23 30.94
C VAL A 102 -6.00 3.11 31.60
N ALA A 103 -5.95 2.75 32.88
CA ALA A 103 -4.69 2.55 33.60
C ALA A 103 -3.85 1.40 33.00
N ASP A 104 -4.50 0.32 32.57
CA ASP A 104 -3.84 -0.79 31.87
C ASP A 104 -3.23 -0.33 30.53
N LEU A 105 -3.97 0.43 29.72
CA LEU A 105 -3.46 1.04 28.49
C LEU A 105 -2.26 1.94 28.78
N ASN A 106 -2.32 2.74 29.84
CA ASN A 106 -1.24 3.65 30.24
C ASN A 106 0.05 2.94 30.66
N ILE A 107 -0.02 1.66 31.06
CA ILE A 107 1.13 0.86 31.49
C ILE A 107 1.66 0.01 30.34
N ASN A 108 0.75 -0.58 29.55
CA ASN A 108 1.09 -1.67 28.64
C ASN A 108 1.05 -1.30 27.16
N LYS A 109 0.45 -0.14 26.78
CA LYS A 109 0.16 0.20 25.38
C LYS A 109 0.57 1.61 24.98
N LEU A 110 0.42 2.59 25.86
CA LEU A 110 0.94 3.95 25.67
C LEU A 110 2.41 3.99 26.06
N LEU A 111 3.26 4.38 25.12
CA LEU A 111 4.72 4.34 25.28
C LEU A 111 5.27 5.61 25.96
N LEU A 112 4.98 6.77 25.37
CA LEU A 112 5.57 8.05 25.78
C LEU A 112 4.52 9.04 26.31
N ALA A 113 3.33 9.05 25.72
CA ALA A 113 2.21 9.84 26.21
C ALA A 113 1.55 9.18 27.41
N GLY A 114 0.84 9.97 28.21
CA GLY A 114 0.06 9.48 29.34
C GLY A 114 -1.38 9.94 29.31
N PHE A 115 -2.30 9.11 29.79
CA PHE A 115 -3.66 9.52 30.06
C PHE A 115 -3.72 10.50 31.24
N VAL A 116 -4.38 11.63 31.01
CA VAL A 116 -4.67 12.67 32.00
C VAL A 116 -6.18 12.81 32.13
N LYS A 117 -6.65 12.92 33.37
CA LYS A 117 -8.06 13.14 33.69
C LYS A 117 -8.28 14.60 34.11
N GLU A 118 -9.15 15.30 33.39
CA GLU A 118 -9.57 16.68 33.67
C GLU A 118 -11.08 16.71 33.93
N GLY A 119 -11.47 16.72 35.21
CA GLY A 119 -12.88 16.52 35.57
C GLY A 119 -13.36 15.15 35.11
N ASP A 120 -14.35 15.10 34.21
CA ASP A 120 -14.86 13.87 33.61
C ASP A 120 -14.25 13.56 32.23
N ARG A 121 -13.36 14.41 31.73
CA ARG A 121 -12.71 14.24 30.43
C ARG A 121 -11.39 13.49 30.57
N LEU A 122 -11.15 12.54 29.67
CA LEU A 122 -9.85 11.87 29.51
C LEU A 122 -9.16 12.38 28.24
N LYS A 123 -7.85 12.61 28.37
CA LYS A 123 -6.97 13.04 27.28
C LYS A 123 -5.67 12.26 27.33
N MET A 124 -5.02 12.10 26.19
CA MET A 124 -3.61 11.69 26.13
C MET A 124 -2.76 12.95 26.02
N ARG A 125 -1.66 13.03 26.79
CA ARG A 125 -0.76 14.19 26.79
C ARG A 125 0.71 13.74 26.73
N TYR A 126 1.50 14.50 25.99
CA TYR A 126 2.96 14.44 25.96
C TYR A 126 3.51 15.87 25.88
N SER A 127 4.64 16.12 26.55
CA SER A 127 5.34 17.41 26.52
C SER A 127 6.82 17.19 26.77
N MET A 128 7.68 17.66 25.86
CA MET A 128 9.13 17.60 26.00
C MET A 128 9.80 18.77 25.27
N PRO A 129 11.02 19.20 25.66
CA PRO A 129 11.77 20.17 24.89
C PRO A 129 11.95 19.75 23.42
N PRO A 130 11.93 20.69 22.45
CA PRO A 130 12.07 20.35 21.03
C PRO A 130 13.34 19.56 20.73
N GLY A 131 14.48 19.94 21.31
CA GLY A 131 15.75 19.23 21.17
C GLY A 131 15.82 17.83 21.81
N GLN A 132 14.74 17.34 22.44
CA GLN A 132 14.60 15.96 22.94
C GLN A 132 13.47 15.20 22.24
N SER A 133 12.98 15.73 21.12
CA SER A 133 11.86 15.20 20.35
C SER A 133 12.31 14.95 18.91
N HIS A 134 13.27 14.06 18.71
CA HIS A 134 13.75 13.67 17.38
C HIS A 134 12.57 13.25 16.46
N PRO A 135 12.61 13.51 15.12
CA PRO A 135 11.49 13.22 14.22
C PRO A 135 10.98 11.78 14.28
N HIS A 136 11.90 10.81 14.42
CA HIS A 136 11.53 9.41 14.64
C HIS A 136 10.65 9.21 15.89
N LYS A 137 11.04 9.83 17.01
CA LYS A 137 10.30 9.77 18.28
C LYS A 137 8.95 10.47 18.17
N MET A 138 8.89 11.61 17.46
CA MET A 138 7.64 12.32 17.20
C MET A 138 6.68 11.45 16.35
N TYR A 139 7.20 10.79 15.31
CA TYR A 139 6.42 9.88 14.47
C TYR A 139 5.82 8.74 15.30
N GLU A 140 6.65 8.01 16.05
CA GLU A 140 6.20 6.89 16.89
C GLU A 140 5.19 7.33 17.97
N LEU A 141 5.43 8.49 18.59
CA LEU A 141 4.50 9.09 19.56
C LEU A 141 3.13 9.36 18.92
N LEU A 142 3.10 10.03 17.76
CA LEU A 142 1.86 10.38 17.09
C LEU A 142 1.13 9.12 16.60
N GLN A 143 1.86 8.14 16.06
CA GLN A 143 1.31 6.85 15.66
C GLN A 143 0.68 6.13 16.86
N ASN A 144 1.39 6.04 17.98
CA ASN A 144 0.88 5.36 19.18
C ASN A 144 -0.33 6.06 19.80
N ILE A 145 -0.33 7.41 19.88
CA ILE A 145 -1.51 8.17 20.34
C ILE A 145 -2.71 7.91 19.43
N CYS A 146 -2.50 7.94 18.12
CA CYS A 146 -3.58 7.76 17.15
C CYS A 146 -4.14 6.34 17.15
N GLU A 147 -3.27 5.32 17.17
CA GLU A 147 -3.66 3.90 17.23
C GLU A 147 -4.48 3.62 18.49
N ILE A 148 -4.02 4.07 19.66
CA ILE A 148 -4.74 3.85 20.91
C ILE A 148 -6.04 4.66 20.98
N GLY A 149 -6.02 5.91 20.49
CA GLY A 149 -7.19 6.77 20.51
C GLY A 149 -8.31 6.25 19.60
N ASP A 150 -7.99 5.92 18.34
CA ASP A 150 -8.97 5.48 17.33
C ASP A 150 -9.48 4.06 17.61
N ARG A 151 -8.62 3.14 18.10
CA ARG A 151 -9.03 1.75 18.36
C ARG A 151 -9.93 1.63 19.59
N TYR A 152 -9.60 2.33 20.67
CA TYR A 152 -10.25 2.10 21.96
C TYR A 152 -11.43 3.03 22.21
N ASP A 153 -11.63 4.12 21.45
CA ASP A 153 -12.77 4.99 21.70
C ASP A 153 -14.10 4.27 21.44
N ASP A 154 -14.20 3.56 20.32
CA ASP A 154 -15.36 2.74 19.93
C ASP A 154 -15.63 1.62 20.93
N GLU A 155 -14.57 0.91 21.30
CA GLU A 155 -14.64 -0.16 22.29
C GLU A 155 -15.20 0.37 23.61
N PHE A 156 -14.72 1.54 24.06
CA PHE A 156 -15.11 2.10 25.34
C PHE A 156 -16.50 2.70 25.32
N CYS A 157 -16.92 3.31 24.20
CA CYS A 157 -18.29 3.75 23.99
C CYS A 157 -19.25 2.55 24.10
N THR A 158 -18.94 1.46 23.41
CA THR A 158 -19.78 0.25 23.37
C THR A 158 -19.80 -0.51 24.70
N LYS A 159 -18.63 -0.75 25.32
CA LYS A 159 -18.51 -1.57 26.53
C LYS A 159 -18.91 -0.84 27.81
N PHE A 160 -18.57 0.45 27.92
CA PHE A 160 -18.74 1.22 29.17
C PHE A 160 -19.82 2.27 29.10
N GLY A 161 -20.31 2.63 27.91
CA GLY A 161 -21.25 3.74 27.73
C GLY A 161 -20.56 5.11 27.82
N ALA A 162 -19.25 5.16 27.57
CA ALA A 162 -18.52 6.43 27.45
C ALA A 162 -19.06 7.24 26.25
N THR A 163 -18.85 8.55 26.27
CA THR A 163 -19.25 9.43 25.17
C THR A 163 -18.04 10.14 24.61
N ARG A 164 -17.98 10.29 23.28
CA ARG A 164 -16.87 10.96 22.62
C ARG A 164 -16.75 12.43 23.03
N CYS A 165 -15.51 12.90 23.11
CA CYS A 165 -15.23 14.33 23.32
C CYS A 165 -15.33 15.16 22.04
N TYR A 166 -15.40 14.49 20.91
CA TYR A 166 -15.39 15.03 19.56
C TYR A 166 -16.30 14.16 18.69
N GLU A 167 -17.07 14.79 17.81
CA GLU A 167 -17.80 14.08 16.78
C GLU A 167 -16.92 13.97 15.54
N PRO A 168 -16.60 12.75 15.07
CA PRO A 168 -15.74 12.56 13.91
C PRO A 168 -16.31 13.26 12.68
N GLN A 169 -15.50 14.08 12.02
CA GLN A 169 -15.86 14.66 10.74
C GLN A 169 -15.66 13.63 9.64
N VAL A 170 -16.77 13.06 9.18
CA VAL A 170 -16.77 12.01 8.17
C VAL A 170 -17.49 12.48 6.92
N THR A 171 -17.04 12.01 5.77
CA THR A 171 -17.74 12.17 4.50
C THR A 171 -18.26 10.80 4.09
N PRO A 172 -19.58 10.53 4.19
CA PRO A 172 -20.16 9.25 3.77
C PRO A 172 -19.79 8.92 2.32
N TYR A 173 -19.59 7.64 2.02
CA TYR A 173 -19.38 7.24 0.64
C TYR A 173 -20.58 7.58 -0.25
N PRO A 174 -20.36 8.04 -1.50
CA PRO A 174 -21.44 8.27 -2.45
C PRO A 174 -22.30 7.02 -2.65
N ALA A 175 -23.61 7.19 -2.90
CA ALA A 175 -24.54 6.08 -3.04
C ALA A 175 -24.12 5.06 -4.12
N GLU A 176 -23.65 5.53 -5.27
CA GLU A 176 -23.15 4.66 -6.35
C GLU A 176 -21.95 3.81 -5.93
N LEU A 177 -21.07 4.39 -5.11
CA LEU A 177 -19.92 3.70 -4.56
C LEU A 177 -20.38 2.65 -3.54
N LEU A 178 -21.31 2.98 -2.64
CA LEU A 178 -21.88 2.05 -1.68
C LEU A 178 -22.57 0.86 -2.36
N ASP A 179 -23.32 1.10 -3.43
CA ASP A 179 -23.96 0.04 -4.21
C ASP A 179 -22.91 -0.89 -4.83
N ARG A 180 -21.87 -0.34 -5.46
CA ARG A 180 -20.74 -1.11 -6.01
C ARG A 180 -20.07 -1.96 -4.94
N LEU A 181 -19.77 -1.39 -3.77
CA LEU A 181 -19.09 -2.08 -2.68
C LEU A 181 -19.95 -3.18 -2.07
N TYR A 182 -21.24 -2.92 -1.89
CA TYR A 182 -22.17 -3.91 -1.36
C TYR A 182 -22.30 -5.09 -2.32
N ASP A 183 -22.48 -4.84 -3.62
CA ASP A 183 -22.56 -5.89 -4.63
C ASP A 183 -21.26 -6.69 -4.74
N ALA A 184 -20.11 -6.01 -4.63
CA ALA A 184 -18.80 -6.63 -4.63
C ALA A 184 -18.59 -7.52 -3.38
N LEU A 185 -18.91 -7.04 -2.18
CA LEU A 185 -18.88 -7.82 -0.94
C LEU A 185 -19.76 -9.06 -1.04
N GLN A 186 -20.98 -8.89 -1.54
CA GLN A 186 -21.95 -9.98 -1.71
C GLN A 186 -21.47 -11.03 -2.73
N THR A 187 -20.84 -10.59 -3.82
CA THR A 187 -20.29 -11.48 -4.85
C THR A 187 -19.08 -12.24 -4.32
N LEU A 188 -18.09 -11.53 -3.77
CA LEU A 188 -16.90 -12.12 -3.17
C LEU A 188 -17.27 -13.14 -2.10
N GLY A 189 -18.12 -12.77 -1.14
CA GLY A 189 -18.47 -13.67 -0.05
C GLY A 189 -19.23 -14.91 -0.50
N ARG A 190 -20.10 -14.83 -1.53
CA ARG A 190 -20.75 -16.03 -2.09
C ARG A 190 -19.75 -16.96 -2.76
N GLU A 191 -18.83 -16.43 -3.55
CA GLU A 191 -17.79 -17.22 -4.22
C GLU A 191 -16.82 -17.85 -3.21
N THR A 192 -16.45 -17.11 -2.16
CA THR A 192 -15.69 -17.64 -1.03
C THR A 192 -16.42 -18.80 -0.37
N LEU A 193 -17.69 -18.63 0.02
CA LEU A 193 -18.47 -19.71 0.65
C LEU A 193 -18.56 -20.96 -0.23
N GLN A 194 -18.73 -20.79 -1.54
CA GLN A 194 -18.69 -21.91 -2.48
C GLN A 194 -17.33 -22.62 -2.49
N ALA A 195 -16.22 -21.86 -2.53
CA ALA A 195 -14.88 -22.44 -2.46
C ALA A 195 -14.64 -23.18 -1.13
N LEU A 196 -15.13 -22.64 0.00
CA LEU A 196 -15.06 -23.32 1.30
C LEU A 196 -15.83 -24.64 1.30
N ASP A 197 -17.02 -24.68 0.71
CA ASP A 197 -17.81 -25.92 0.60
C ASP A 197 -17.05 -27.00 -0.20
N GLU A 198 -16.40 -26.62 -1.32
CA GLU A 198 -15.56 -27.51 -2.13
C GLU A 198 -14.39 -28.08 -1.31
N TYR A 199 -13.62 -27.23 -0.62
CA TYR A 199 -12.45 -27.66 0.15
C TYR A 199 -12.83 -28.44 1.41
N ASN A 200 -13.89 -28.04 2.12
CA ASN A 200 -14.36 -28.72 3.32
C ASN A 200 -14.88 -30.12 2.99
N ALA A 201 -15.53 -30.33 1.84
CA ALA A 201 -15.93 -31.66 1.38
C ALA A 201 -14.73 -32.62 1.20
N MET A 202 -13.55 -32.07 0.89
CA MET A 202 -12.29 -32.80 0.78
C MET A 202 -11.44 -32.78 2.07
N ARG A 203 -11.95 -32.18 3.16
CA ARG A 203 -11.21 -31.93 4.42
C ARG A 203 -9.92 -31.13 4.22
N ALA A 204 -9.86 -30.32 3.17
CA ALA A 204 -8.72 -29.49 2.81
C ALA A 204 -8.74 -28.15 3.58
N TYR A 205 -8.91 -28.20 4.91
CA TYR A 205 -9.16 -27.02 5.75
C TYR A 205 -8.04 -25.98 5.71
N GLY A 206 -6.80 -26.36 5.38
CA GLY A 206 -5.72 -25.41 5.14
C GLY A 206 -6.00 -24.48 3.95
N TYR A 207 -6.60 -25.00 2.86
CA TYR A 207 -7.03 -24.16 1.74
C TYR A 207 -8.24 -23.31 2.12
N SER A 208 -9.21 -23.88 2.84
CA SER A 208 -10.35 -23.14 3.36
C SER A 208 -9.90 -21.95 4.22
N TRP A 209 -8.91 -22.17 5.09
CA TRP A 209 -8.34 -21.13 5.94
C TRP A 209 -7.69 -20.02 5.10
N ASN A 210 -6.82 -20.35 4.15
CA ASN A 210 -6.16 -19.36 3.30
C ASN A 210 -7.18 -18.53 2.50
N VAL A 211 -8.17 -19.17 1.88
CA VAL A 211 -9.18 -18.48 1.06
C VAL A 211 -10.08 -17.58 1.91
N LEU A 212 -10.47 -18.05 3.09
CA LEU A 212 -11.30 -17.28 4.01
C LEU A 212 -10.56 -16.07 4.56
N ASP A 213 -9.32 -16.23 5.00
CA ASP A 213 -8.54 -15.11 5.55
C ASP A 213 -8.17 -14.10 4.46
N THR A 214 -7.79 -14.60 3.27
CA THR A 214 -7.63 -13.75 2.07
C THR A 214 -8.89 -12.93 1.80
N THR A 215 -10.09 -13.51 1.98
CA THR A 215 -11.35 -12.79 1.79
C THR A 215 -11.50 -11.62 2.78
N PHE A 216 -11.07 -11.78 4.03
CA PHE A 216 -11.10 -10.69 5.01
C PHE A 216 -10.14 -9.57 4.63
N TYR A 217 -8.92 -9.91 4.22
CA TYR A 217 -7.97 -8.92 3.70
C TYR A 217 -8.48 -8.23 2.44
N GLN A 218 -9.14 -8.95 1.53
CA GLN A 218 -9.78 -8.37 0.34
C GLN A 218 -10.85 -7.36 0.71
N ILE A 219 -11.74 -7.69 1.65
CA ILE A 219 -12.79 -6.77 2.12
C ILE A 219 -12.18 -5.51 2.72
N ALA A 220 -11.16 -5.66 3.58
CA ALA A 220 -10.44 -4.53 4.15
C ALA A 220 -9.74 -3.69 3.07
N TYR A 221 -9.16 -4.33 2.05
CA TYR A 221 -8.49 -3.68 0.93
C TYR A 221 -9.45 -2.89 0.06
N PHE A 222 -10.55 -3.49 -0.41
CA PHE A 222 -11.38 -2.81 -1.40
C PHE A 222 -12.39 -1.84 -0.77
N ALA A 223 -12.90 -2.13 0.43
CA ALA A 223 -13.95 -1.33 1.07
C ALA A 223 -13.43 -0.27 2.03
N HIS A 224 -12.19 -0.40 2.53
CA HIS A 224 -11.58 0.48 3.53
C HIS A 224 -12.53 0.89 4.67
N PRO A 225 -13.15 -0.08 5.36
CA PRO A 225 -14.13 0.22 6.39
C PRO A 225 -13.51 0.98 7.57
N GLN A 226 -14.35 1.74 8.25
CA GLN A 226 -14.01 2.48 9.46
C GLN A 226 -14.85 1.95 10.64
N GLY A 227 -14.59 2.46 11.84
CA GLY A 227 -15.43 2.19 13.01
C GLY A 227 -15.60 0.70 13.34
N GLN A 228 -16.84 0.29 13.62
CA GLN A 228 -17.13 -1.04 14.14
C GLN A 228 -16.85 -2.15 13.12
N LEU A 229 -17.16 -1.95 11.84
CA LEU A 229 -16.85 -2.92 10.79
C LEU A 229 -15.34 -3.17 10.66
N SER A 230 -14.50 -2.13 10.80
CA SER A 230 -13.04 -2.30 10.84
C SER A 230 -12.61 -3.17 12.03
N ASN A 231 -13.12 -2.87 13.22
CA ASN A 231 -12.84 -3.62 14.45
C ASN A 231 -13.35 -5.08 14.38
N ASP A 232 -14.46 -5.32 13.69
CA ASP A 232 -15.02 -6.64 13.49
C ASP A 232 -14.17 -7.49 12.55
N LEU A 233 -13.67 -6.88 11.46
CA LEU A 233 -12.74 -7.52 10.52
C LEU A 233 -11.39 -7.83 11.18
N GLU A 234 -10.81 -6.88 11.92
CA GLU A 234 -9.55 -7.11 12.65
C GLU A 234 -9.69 -8.29 13.61
N ARG A 235 -10.79 -8.36 14.38
CA ARG A 235 -11.07 -9.50 15.27
C ARG A 235 -11.28 -10.81 14.53
N ALA A 236 -11.82 -10.78 13.31
CA ALA A 236 -11.97 -11.98 12.50
C ALA A 236 -10.61 -12.47 12.02
N ILE A 237 -9.75 -11.56 11.54
CA ILE A 237 -8.37 -11.83 11.10
C ILE A 237 -7.53 -12.35 12.29
N ASP A 238 -7.47 -11.64 13.41
CA ASP A 238 -6.78 -12.09 14.63
C ASP A 238 -7.30 -13.47 15.10
N GLY A 239 -8.60 -13.70 14.92
CA GLY A 239 -9.26 -14.96 15.24
C GLY A 239 -8.78 -16.13 14.38
N MET A 240 -8.33 -15.88 13.15
CA MET A 240 -7.77 -16.89 12.23
C MET A 240 -6.37 -17.34 12.65
N ASP A 241 -5.65 -16.55 13.45
CA ASP A 241 -4.30 -16.88 13.96
C ASP A 241 -4.31 -17.53 15.35
N ALA A 242 -5.50 -17.75 15.94
CA ALA A 242 -5.60 -18.36 17.25
C ALA A 242 -5.04 -19.79 17.27
N GLU A 243 -4.34 -20.16 18.35
CA GLU A 243 -3.80 -21.52 18.57
C GLU A 243 -4.92 -22.57 18.80
N ARG A 244 -5.61 -22.94 17.72
CA ARG A 244 -6.74 -23.88 17.70
C ARG A 244 -6.71 -24.74 16.44
N PRO A 245 -7.47 -25.85 16.37
CA PRO A 245 -7.58 -26.64 15.16
C PRO A 245 -8.09 -25.81 13.97
N VAL A 246 -7.46 -25.93 12.80
CA VAL A 246 -7.81 -25.15 11.60
C VAL A 246 -9.28 -25.26 11.22
N GLU A 247 -9.90 -26.43 11.39
CA GLU A 247 -11.33 -26.64 11.16
C GLU A 247 -12.21 -25.73 12.05
N GLU A 248 -11.84 -25.54 13.32
CA GLU A 248 -12.55 -24.63 14.24
C GLU A 248 -12.41 -23.17 13.80
N LEU A 249 -11.22 -22.78 13.35
CA LEU A 249 -10.93 -21.44 12.85
C LEU A 249 -11.76 -21.14 11.60
N VAL A 250 -11.74 -22.06 10.62
CA VAL A 250 -12.54 -21.99 9.40
C VAL A 250 -14.04 -21.90 9.72
N ALA A 251 -14.54 -22.71 10.66
CA ALA A 251 -15.95 -22.65 11.05
C ALA A 251 -16.35 -21.28 11.62
N LYS A 252 -15.53 -20.72 12.52
CA LYS A 252 -15.79 -19.39 13.11
C LYS A 252 -15.71 -18.26 12.11
N GLY A 253 -14.69 -18.25 11.27
CA GLY A 253 -14.56 -17.23 10.22
C GLY A 253 -15.69 -17.35 9.19
N THR A 254 -16.13 -18.58 8.87
CA THR A 254 -17.29 -18.81 7.99
C THR A 254 -18.56 -18.23 8.58
N ASP A 255 -18.79 -18.42 9.89
CA ASP A 255 -19.94 -17.84 10.58
C ASP A 255 -19.88 -16.32 10.62
N PHE A 256 -18.69 -15.74 10.79
CA PHE A 256 -18.49 -14.29 10.68
C PHE A 256 -18.84 -13.79 9.27
N LEU A 257 -18.29 -14.41 8.23
CA LEU A 257 -18.57 -14.04 6.84
C LEU A 257 -20.07 -14.13 6.52
N LYS A 258 -20.75 -15.20 6.95
CA LYS A 258 -22.21 -15.34 6.78
C LYS A 258 -23.00 -14.25 7.48
N LYS A 259 -22.59 -13.85 8.69
CA LYS A 259 -23.21 -12.72 9.40
C LYS A 259 -22.99 -11.42 8.66
N LEU A 260 -21.76 -11.16 8.20
CA LEU A 260 -21.42 -9.97 7.41
C LEU A 260 -22.26 -9.88 6.13
N LEU A 261 -22.43 -10.99 5.41
CA LEU A 261 -23.27 -11.06 4.21
C LEU A 261 -24.77 -10.90 4.50
N ALA A 262 -25.21 -11.19 5.72
CA ALA A 262 -26.59 -10.99 6.14
C ALA A 262 -26.86 -9.56 6.65
N THR A 263 -25.82 -8.76 6.89
CA THR A 263 -25.95 -7.36 7.34
C THR A 263 -26.55 -6.50 6.22
N PRO A 264 -27.63 -5.74 6.50
CA PRO A 264 -28.22 -4.83 5.52
C PRO A 264 -27.25 -3.74 5.06
N LYS A 265 -27.38 -3.31 3.80
CA LYS A 265 -26.55 -2.26 3.21
C LYS A 265 -26.56 -0.97 4.03
N GLU A 266 -27.72 -0.58 4.56
CA GLU A 266 -27.88 0.64 5.35
C GLU A 266 -27.07 0.59 6.65
N GLN A 267 -26.91 -0.61 7.23
CA GLN A 267 -26.11 -0.79 8.44
C GLN A 267 -24.61 -0.80 8.10
N LEU A 268 -24.20 -1.41 6.98
CA LEU A 268 -22.81 -1.36 6.52
C LEU A 268 -22.39 0.07 6.13
N ALA A 269 -23.30 0.84 5.53
CA ALA A 269 -23.02 2.22 5.11
C ALA A 269 -22.65 3.14 6.28
N ALA A 270 -23.05 2.82 7.51
CA ALA A 270 -22.67 3.59 8.70
C ALA A 270 -21.15 3.57 8.96
N ASP A 271 -20.47 2.52 8.52
CA ASP A 271 -19.03 2.30 8.72
C ASP A 271 -18.22 2.46 7.41
N LEU A 272 -18.86 2.92 6.33
CA LEU A 272 -18.25 3.13 5.01
C LEU A 272 -18.23 4.62 4.65
N TYR A 273 -17.18 5.30 5.08
CA TYR A 273 -17.02 6.74 4.93
C TYR A 273 -15.54 7.14 4.81
N PHE A 274 -15.29 8.30 4.20
CA PHE A 274 -13.98 8.94 4.21
C PHE A 274 -13.79 9.68 5.53
N VAL A 275 -12.58 9.59 6.08
CA VAL A 275 -12.16 10.32 7.28
C VAL A 275 -10.69 10.68 7.16
N ASP A 276 -10.34 11.84 7.68
CA ASP A 276 -8.94 12.27 7.74
C ASP A 276 -8.20 11.53 8.86
N LYS A 277 -7.01 11.01 8.50
CA LYS A 277 -6.08 10.34 9.42
C LYS A 277 -4.72 11.00 9.38
N LEU A 278 -4.27 11.51 10.52
CA LEU A 278 -2.95 12.15 10.68
C LEU A 278 -1.80 11.23 10.24
N VAL A 279 -1.88 9.95 10.59
CA VAL A 279 -0.83 8.96 10.38
C VAL A 279 -1.47 7.64 10.03
N SER A 280 -0.76 6.74 9.36
CA SER A 280 -1.27 5.40 9.07
C SER A 280 -1.03 4.47 10.26
N GLY A 281 -1.99 3.58 10.52
CA GLY A 281 -1.80 2.43 11.41
C GLY A 281 -0.96 1.31 10.79
N ARG A 282 -0.68 1.38 9.48
CA ARG A 282 0.11 0.41 8.75
C ARG A 282 1.61 0.72 8.84
N ARG A 283 2.43 -0.29 8.58
CA ARG A 283 3.88 -0.17 8.52
C ARG A 283 4.32 0.41 7.18
N ASN A 284 5.49 1.03 7.16
CA ASN A 284 6.09 1.62 5.97
C ASN A 284 7.34 0.81 5.55
N PRO A 285 7.17 -0.40 4.96
CA PRO A 285 8.29 -1.28 4.69
C PRO A 285 9.20 -0.76 3.58
N SER A 286 10.47 -1.13 3.63
CA SER A 286 11.37 -1.07 2.48
C SER A 286 11.15 -2.24 1.52
N LEU A 287 11.70 -2.13 0.30
CA LEU A 287 11.78 -3.27 -0.62
C LEU A 287 12.39 -4.49 0.07
N GLN A 288 13.50 -4.31 0.80
CA GLN A 288 14.12 -5.39 1.56
C GLN A 288 13.15 -6.02 2.58
N ASN A 289 12.37 -5.21 3.30
CA ASN A 289 11.39 -5.76 4.24
C ASN A 289 10.27 -6.52 3.51
N VAL A 290 9.82 -6.05 2.34
CA VAL A 290 8.83 -6.78 1.53
C VAL A 290 9.42 -8.10 1.04
N GLN A 291 10.69 -8.12 0.60
CA GLN A 291 11.39 -9.34 0.19
C GLN A 291 11.52 -10.34 1.35
N GLU A 292 11.80 -9.86 2.56
CA GLU A 292 11.83 -10.69 3.77
C GLU A 292 10.44 -11.29 4.08
N ILE A 293 9.37 -10.50 3.95
CA ILE A 293 7.98 -10.98 4.11
C ILE A 293 7.66 -12.05 3.05
N PHE A 294 8.10 -11.84 1.81
CA PHE A 294 7.79 -12.68 0.67
C PHE A 294 8.63 -13.95 0.56
N GLY A 295 9.85 -13.97 1.10
CA GLY A 295 10.85 -15.01 0.83
C GLY A 295 10.33 -16.45 1.01
N ASN A 296 9.71 -16.76 2.16
CA ASN A 296 9.18 -18.11 2.42
C ASN A 296 8.07 -18.50 1.44
N VAL A 297 7.19 -17.55 1.08
CA VAL A 297 6.07 -17.81 0.16
C VAL A 297 6.55 -17.91 -1.29
N ASN A 298 7.59 -17.16 -1.68
CA ASN A 298 8.22 -17.29 -3.00
C ASN A 298 8.79 -18.71 -3.18
N GLU A 299 9.54 -19.23 -2.20
CA GLU A 299 10.08 -20.59 -2.26
C GLU A 299 8.96 -21.65 -2.31
N GLU A 300 7.93 -21.50 -1.48
CA GLU A 300 6.77 -22.39 -1.45
C GLU A 300 6.04 -22.40 -2.81
N ALA A 301 5.76 -21.22 -3.37
CA ALA A 301 5.05 -21.06 -4.64
C ALA A 301 5.88 -21.62 -5.80
N ARG A 302 7.20 -21.36 -5.83
CA ARG A 302 8.13 -21.90 -6.83
C ARG A 302 8.10 -23.43 -6.83
N ALA A 303 8.21 -24.05 -5.66
CA ALA A 303 8.17 -25.50 -5.51
C ALA A 303 6.80 -26.07 -5.92
N ALA A 304 5.71 -25.38 -5.57
CA ALA A 304 4.35 -25.78 -5.93
C ALA A 304 4.13 -25.76 -7.45
N ILE A 305 4.56 -24.70 -8.15
CA ILE A 305 4.46 -24.59 -9.61
C ILE A 305 5.29 -25.67 -10.31
N GLN A 306 6.54 -25.89 -9.89
CA GLN A 306 7.40 -26.95 -10.43
C GLN A 306 6.80 -28.36 -10.23
N GLY A 307 6.07 -28.55 -9.12
CA GLY A 307 5.34 -29.77 -8.84
C GLY A 307 3.97 -29.89 -9.53
N GLY A 308 3.57 -28.91 -10.34
CA GLY A 308 2.27 -28.86 -11.02
C GLY A 308 1.09 -28.52 -10.09
N ASN A 309 1.34 -28.07 -8.87
CA ASN A 309 0.33 -27.67 -7.90
C ASN A 309 0.08 -26.15 -7.95
N TYR A 310 -0.50 -25.70 -9.06
CA TYR A 310 -0.82 -24.28 -9.28
C TYR A 310 -1.87 -23.74 -8.28
N GLU A 311 -2.76 -24.59 -7.77
CA GLU A 311 -3.76 -24.19 -6.77
C GLU A 311 -3.11 -23.76 -5.47
N ARG A 312 -2.11 -24.51 -4.98
CA ARG A 312 -1.32 -24.11 -3.81
C ARG A 312 -0.60 -22.78 -4.04
N ALA A 313 0.04 -22.63 -5.20
CA ALA A 313 0.76 -21.40 -5.53
C ALA A 313 -0.19 -20.19 -5.57
N ALA A 314 -1.28 -20.26 -6.34
CA ALA A 314 -2.24 -19.16 -6.46
C ALA A 314 -2.85 -18.77 -5.10
N VAL A 315 -3.26 -19.75 -4.29
CA VAL A 315 -3.88 -19.47 -2.98
C VAL A 315 -2.88 -18.81 -2.02
N ARG A 316 -1.63 -19.29 -1.96
CA ARG A 316 -0.61 -18.69 -1.08
C ARG A 316 -0.15 -17.32 -1.55
N LEU A 317 -0.04 -17.10 -2.86
CA LEU A 317 0.35 -15.81 -3.44
C LEU A 317 -0.73 -14.74 -3.24
N LEU A 318 -2.01 -15.09 -3.45
CA LEU A 318 -3.13 -14.19 -3.15
C LEU A 318 -3.16 -13.81 -1.68
N TYR A 319 -3.00 -14.81 -0.79
CA TYR A 319 -2.94 -14.59 0.65
C TYR A 319 -1.86 -13.55 1.02
N ILE A 320 -0.60 -13.79 0.63
CA ILE A 320 0.51 -12.94 1.06
C ILE A 320 0.43 -11.54 0.46
N PHE A 321 -0.11 -11.39 -0.77
CA PHE A 321 -0.29 -10.07 -1.37
C PHE A 321 -1.32 -9.24 -0.61
N TYR A 322 -2.50 -9.80 -0.32
CA TYR A 322 -3.54 -9.06 0.42
C TYR A 322 -3.19 -8.86 1.90
N GLU A 323 -2.56 -9.83 2.56
CA GLU A 323 -2.01 -9.68 3.91
C GLU A 323 -0.99 -8.53 3.95
N THR A 324 -0.12 -8.44 2.95
CA THR A 324 0.87 -7.37 2.85
C THR A 324 0.21 -6.00 2.70
N TYR A 325 -0.84 -5.87 1.86
CA TYR A 325 -1.60 -4.63 1.75
C TYR A 325 -2.34 -4.26 3.05
N TYR A 326 -2.77 -5.25 3.83
CA TYR A 326 -3.48 -4.99 5.08
C TYR A 326 -2.57 -4.38 6.14
N TYR A 327 -1.35 -4.92 6.29
CA TYR A 327 -0.41 -4.48 7.33
C TYR A 327 0.54 -3.37 6.89
N ASN A 328 0.65 -3.07 5.59
CA ASN A 328 1.68 -2.17 5.07
C ASN A 328 1.15 -1.14 4.07
N ASP A 329 1.71 0.06 4.16
CA ASP A 329 1.66 1.08 3.11
C ASP A 329 2.85 0.84 2.17
N LEU A 330 2.57 0.18 1.05
CA LEU A 330 3.61 -0.27 0.13
C LEU A 330 4.21 0.89 -0.69
N PRO A 331 5.53 0.84 -0.99
CA PRO A 331 6.13 1.69 -2.00
C PRO A 331 5.36 1.65 -3.32
N ALA A 332 5.28 2.79 -4.01
CA ALA A 332 4.42 2.96 -5.17
C ALA A 332 4.72 1.96 -6.30
N GLU A 333 6.00 1.67 -6.57
CA GLU A 333 6.39 0.72 -7.63
C GLU A 333 5.94 -0.71 -7.29
N ILE A 334 6.14 -1.15 -6.04
CA ILE A 334 5.69 -2.47 -5.55
C ILE A 334 4.16 -2.55 -5.61
N ALA A 335 3.48 -1.52 -5.09
CA ALA A 335 2.02 -1.48 -5.08
C ALA A 335 1.45 -1.52 -6.50
N ALA A 336 2.07 -0.83 -7.47
CA ALA A 336 1.65 -0.87 -8.88
C ALA A 336 1.81 -2.28 -9.47
N ARG A 337 2.97 -2.92 -9.26
CA ARG A 337 3.26 -4.26 -9.79
C ARG A 337 2.30 -5.33 -9.25
N LEU A 338 2.05 -5.32 -7.93
CA LEU A 338 1.15 -6.26 -7.28
C LEU A 338 -0.31 -6.01 -7.68
N THR A 339 -0.76 -4.75 -7.73
CA THR A 339 -2.13 -4.41 -8.16
C THR A 339 -2.39 -4.89 -9.59
N ARG A 340 -1.43 -4.69 -10.51
CA ARG A 340 -1.56 -5.17 -11.89
C ARG A 340 -1.71 -6.69 -11.94
N ALA A 341 -0.87 -7.42 -11.21
CA ALA A 341 -0.96 -8.88 -11.16
C ALA A 341 -2.27 -9.38 -10.55
N LEU A 342 -2.75 -8.75 -9.47
CA LEU A 342 -4.05 -9.07 -8.87
C LEU A 342 -5.19 -8.85 -9.87
N GLN A 343 -5.16 -7.74 -10.61
CA GLN A 343 -6.14 -7.42 -11.65
C GLN A 343 -6.11 -8.44 -12.80
N GLU A 344 -4.93 -8.78 -13.31
CA GLU A 344 -4.76 -9.75 -14.41
C GLU A 344 -5.13 -11.18 -13.99
N ALA A 345 -4.82 -11.56 -12.75
CA ALA A 345 -5.10 -12.87 -12.20
C ALA A 345 -6.56 -13.07 -11.78
N GLY A 346 -7.31 -12.01 -11.47
CA GLY A 346 -8.68 -12.10 -10.96
C GLY A 346 -9.64 -12.80 -11.91
N GLY A 347 -10.32 -13.86 -11.45
CA GLY A 347 -11.29 -14.63 -12.26
C GLY A 347 -10.67 -15.51 -13.36
N GLN A 348 -9.35 -15.61 -13.44
CA GLN A 348 -8.65 -16.48 -14.39
C GLN A 348 -8.65 -17.95 -13.93
N PRO A 349 -8.44 -18.92 -14.85
CA PRO A 349 -8.10 -20.28 -14.46
C PRO A 349 -6.90 -20.31 -13.52
N ILE A 350 -6.93 -21.19 -12.51
CA ILE A 350 -5.92 -21.23 -11.44
C ILE A 350 -4.48 -21.32 -11.96
N GLU A 351 -4.25 -22.13 -13.00
CA GLU A 351 -2.91 -22.30 -13.60
C GLU A 351 -2.37 -20.98 -14.12
N ARG A 352 -3.17 -20.26 -14.91
CA ARG A 352 -2.79 -18.97 -15.47
C ARG A 352 -2.63 -17.90 -14.37
N ALA A 353 -3.52 -17.90 -13.38
CA ALA A 353 -3.45 -16.97 -12.27
C ALA A 353 -2.17 -17.18 -11.43
N ALA A 354 -1.81 -18.43 -11.16
CA ALA A 354 -0.60 -18.77 -10.41
C ALA A 354 0.67 -18.26 -11.10
N GLU A 355 0.77 -18.40 -12.42
CA GLU A 355 1.89 -17.86 -13.21
C GLU A 355 1.97 -16.32 -13.09
N ILE A 356 0.86 -15.62 -13.36
CA ILE A 356 0.81 -14.15 -13.29
C ILE A 356 1.23 -13.62 -11.91
N LEU A 357 0.71 -14.25 -10.85
CA LEU A 357 1.00 -13.85 -9.47
C LEU A 357 2.45 -14.19 -9.10
N TYR A 358 2.96 -15.33 -9.56
CA TYR A 358 4.32 -15.76 -9.27
C TYR A 358 5.34 -14.87 -9.98
N ASP A 359 5.10 -14.49 -11.23
CA ASP A 359 5.95 -13.54 -11.95
C ASP A 359 6.03 -12.20 -11.20
N ALA A 360 4.91 -11.73 -10.65
CA ALA A 360 4.88 -10.51 -9.85
C ALA A 360 5.64 -10.62 -8.53
N MET A 361 5.54 -11.78 -7.89
CA MET A 361 6.31 -12.11 -6.70
C MET A 361 7.81 -12.13 -7.02
N ASP A 362 8.22 -12.79 -8.10
CA ASP A 362 9.61 -12.93 -8.53
C ASP A 362 10.22 -11.55 -8.89
N ASP A 363 9.47 -10.69 -9.60
CA ASP A 363 9.89 -9.31 -9.91
C ASP A 363 10.19 -8.50 -8.63
N VAL A 364 9.35 -8.63 -7.59
CA VAL A 364 9.59 -7.97 -6.29
C VAL A 364 10.83 -8.57 -5.60
N MET A 365 11.00 -9.89 -5.66
CA MET A 365 12.17 -10.57 -5.09
C MET A 365 13.49 -10.18 -5.77
N GLU A 366 13.48 -9.97 -7.08
CA GLU A 366 14.65 -9.54 -7.86
C GLU A 366 14.87 -8.02 -7.83
N GLY A 367 13.86 -7.24 -7.41
CA GLY A 367 13.89 -5.79 -7.46
C GLY A 367 13.64 -5.22 -8.86
N ASN A 368 13.08 -6.03 -9.77
CA ASN A 368 12.72 -5.64 -11.13
C ASN A 368 11.35 -4.93 -11.14
N LEU A 369 11.30 -3.75 -10.51
CA LEU A 369 10.08 -2.95 -10.38
C LEU A 369 9.91 -1.91 -11.48
N ASP A 370 10.87 -1.85 -12.42
CA ASP A 370 10.81 -0.96 -13.56
C ASP A 370 9.62 -1.32 -14.44
N ASP A 371 8.72 -0.36 -14.56
CA ASP A 371 7.49 -0.41 -15.32
C ASP A 371 7.75 -0.36 -16.85
N THR A 372 8.82 -1.04 -17.30
CA THR A 372 8.92 -1.47 -18.69
C THR A 372 7.91 -2.61 -18.85
N PRO A 373 6.83 -2.43 -19.63
CA PRO A 373 6.02 -3.57 -20.00
C PRO A 373 6.95 -4.58 -20.67
N LEU A 374 7.21 -5.70 -20.00
CA LEU A 374 7.73 -6.91 -20.60
C LEU A 374 6.77 -7.25 -21.73
N PHE A 375 7.13 -6.76 -22.92
CA PHE A 375 6.47 -6.94 -24.21
C PHE A 375 5.20 -7.80 -24.13
N ASP A 376 4.06 -7.17 -23.79
CA ASP A 376 2.78 -7.84 -23.86
C ASP A 376 2.41 -8.00 -25.34
N THR A 377 2.86 -9.11 -25.91
CA THR A 377 2.53 -9.53 -27.27
C THR A 377 1.07 -9.99 -27.40
N SER A 378 0.32 -10.10 -26.29
CA SER A 378 -1.07 -10.53 -26.28
C SER A 378 -2.07 -9.38 -26.46
N ALA A 379 -1.77 -8.17 -25.96
CA ALA A 379 -2.62 -6.98 -26.17
C ALA A 379 -2.59 -6.39 -27.60
N LEU A 380 -1.67 -6.85 -28.46
CA LEU A 380 -1.59 -6.43 -29.87
C LEU A 380 -2.52 -7.22 -30.81
N GLN A 381 -3.15 -8.30 -30.35
CA GLN A 381 -4.14 -9.03 -31.14
C GLN A 381 -5.53 -8.38 -31.00
N GLY A 382 -5.73 -7.26 -31.70
CA GLY A 382 -7.11 -6.80 -32.01
C GLY A 382 -7.40 -5.31 -31.90
N ASN A 383 -6.42 -4.45 -31.57
CA ASN A 383 -6.65 -3.00 -31.50
C ASN A 383 -6.13 -2.25 -32.75
N PRO A 384 -7.02 -1.87 -33.70
CA PRO A 384 -6.61 -1.23 -34.96
C PRO A 384 -5.95 0.15 -34.79
N ALA A 385 -6.20 0.85 -33.68
CA ALA A 385 -5.56 2.13 -33.38
C ALA A 385 -4.06 1.97 -33.03
N ALA A 386 -3.69 0.87 -32.36
CA ALA A 386 -2.29 0.56 -32.04
C ALA A 386 -1.50 0.15 -33.29
N GLN A 387 -2.14 -0.57 -34.23
CA GLN A 387 -1.53 -0.89 -35.53
C GLN A 387 -1.27 0.37 -36.36
N GLN A 388 -2.20 1.33 -36.40
CA GLN A 388 -1.99 2.61 -37.08
C GLN A 388 -0.88 3.44 -36.45
N MET A 389 -0.76 3.47 -35.12
CA MET A 389 0.35 4.16 -34.46
C MET A 389 1.70 3.49 -34.76
N MET A 390 1.74 2.16 -34.86
CA MET A 390 2.96 1.42 -35.21
C MET A 390 3.35 1.63 -36.68
N GLU A 391 2.40 1.67 -37.61
CA GLU A 391 2.66 2.03 -39.01
C GLU A 391 3.13 3.48 -39.16
N GLN A 392 2.55 4.42 -38.40
CA GLN A 392 3.01 5.81 -38.41
C GLN A 392 4.40 5.97 -37.78
N ALA A 393 4.70 5.25 -36.70
CA ALA A 393 6.02 5.25 -36.08
C ALA A 393 7.07 4.59 -36.99
N ALA A 394 6.73 3.49 -37.66
CA ALA A 394 7.59 2.83 -38.64
C ALA A 394 7.81 3.71 -39.89
N ALA A 395 6.77 4.38 -40.39
CA ALA A 395 6.89 5.33 -41.50
C ALA A 395 7.70 6.58 -41.12
N ALA A 396 7.56 7.09 -39.89
CA ALA A 396 8.36 8.19 -39.37
C ALA A 396 9.84 7.78 -39.18
N ALA A 397 10.09 6.58 -38.68
CA ALA A 397 11.43 6.01 -38.56
C ALA A 397 12.08 5.79 -39.94
N GLN A 398 11.34 5.25 -40.92
CA GLN A 398 11.83 5.10 -42.30
C GLN A 398 12.06 6.45 -42.99
N ALA A 399 11.20 7.44 -42.77
CA ALA A 399 11.38 8.78 -43.30
C ALA A 399 12.59 9.48 -42.66
N MET A 400 12.83 9.27 -41.37
CA MET A 400 14.02 9.76 -40.67
C MET A 400 15.29 9.05 -41.15
N GLN A 401 15.23 7.74 -41.39
CA GLN A 401 16.35 6.95 -41.91
C GLN A 401 16.68 7.29 -43.38
N GLN A 402 15.67 7.58 -44.21
CA GLN A 402 15.85 8.11 -45.56
C GLN A 402 16.42 9.54 -45.55
N LYS A 403 15.98 10.40 -44.63
CA LYS A 403 16.56 11.74 -44.45
C LYS A 403 18.02 11.67 -44.01
N MET A 404 18.35 10.73 -43.12
CA MET A 404 19.71 10.49 -42.65
C MET A 404 20.60 9.92 -43.77
N GLN A 405 20.08 9.02 -44.62
CA GLN A 405 20.80 8.53 -45.81
C GLN A 405 21.00 9.62 -46.88
N GLN A 406 20.03 10.52 -47.09
CA GLN A 406 20.15 11.62 -48.04
C GLN A 406 21.10 12.73 -47.56
N GLN A 407 21.22 12.95 -46.24
CA GLN A 407 22.17 13.91 -45.65
C GLN A 407 23.59 13.34 -45.49
N MET A 408 23.79 12.03 -45.66
CA MET A 408 25.08 11.32 -45.53
C MET A 408 25.72 10.96 -46.88
N ALA A 409 25.24 11.53 -47.99
CA ALA A 409 25.81 11.30 -49.32
C ALA A 409 26.94 12.31 -49.62
N GLY A 410 28.10 12.10 -49.01
CA GLY A 410 29.37 12.72 -49.43
C GLY A 410 30.35 11.63 -49.82
N GLU A 411 30.89 11.68 -51.04
CA GLU A 411 31.75 10.64 -51.66
C GLU A 411 32.95 10.22 -50.78
N ASP A 412 33.42 11.10 -49.89
CA ASP A 412 34.55 10.84 -48.98
C ASP A 412 34.23 9.87 -47.83
N MET A 413 32.99 9.77 -47.36
CA MET A 413 32.62 8.89 -46.23
C MET A 413 32.42 7.44 -46.66
N ALA A 414 31.97 7.23 -47.90
CA ALA A 414 31.83 5.90 -48.48
C ALA A 414 33.19 5.21 -48.66
N GLN A 415 34.21 5.95 -49.11
CA GLN A 415 35.57 5.43 -49.20
C GLN A 415 36.16 5.08 -47.83
N LEU A 416 35.89 5.91 -46.81
CA LEU A 416 36.39 5.65 -45.46
C LEU A 416 35.75 4.39 -44.84
N GLN A 417 34.45 4.18 -45.08
CA GLN A 417 33.75 2.95 -44.67
C GLN A 417 34.26 1.71 -45.41
N GLN A 418 34.59 1.84 -46.70
CA GLN A 418 35.17 0.75 -47.48
C GLN A 418 36.55 0.35 -46.94
N GLN A 419 37.41 1.32 -46.63
CA GLN A 419 38.74 1.06 -46.06
C GLN A 419 38.66 0.43 -44.66
N MET A 420 37.66 0.80 -43.85
CA MET A 420 37.39 0.10 -42.58
C MET A 420 36.93 -1.34 -42.80
N ALA A 421 36.05 -1.59 -43.77
CA ALA A 421 35.60 -2.95 -44.07
C ALA A 421 36.75 -3.83 -44.55
N ASP A 422 37.66 -3.30 -45.37
CA ASP A 422 38.84 -4.01 -45.87
C ASP A 422 39.87 -4.27 -44.74
N ALA A 423 40.10 -3.31 -43.84
CA ALA A 423 40.96 -3.49 -42.66
C ALA A 423 40.40 -4.55 -41.70
N LEU A 424 39.08 -4.58 -41.52
CA LEU A 424 38.40 -5.57 -40.69
C LEU A 424 38.45 -6.97 -41.32
N ALA A 425 38.26 -7.07 -42.64
CA ALA A 425 38.37 -8.33 -43.37
C ALA A 425 39.82 -8.86 -43.42
N GLY A 426 40.80 -7.96 -43.42
CA GLY A 426 42.24 -8.29 -43.31
C GLY A 426 42.72 -8.60 -41.88
N GLY A 427 41.87 -8.41 -40.87
CA GLY A 427 42.21 -8.65 -39.46
C GLY A 427 43.11 -7.58 -38.82
N ASP A 428 43.32 -6.45 -39.48
CA ASP A 428 44.14 -5.34 -38.97
C ASP A 428 43.31 -4.40 -38.09
N MET A 429 43.14 -4.83 -36.84
CA MET A 429 42.35 -4.12 -35.82
C MET A 429 42.97 -2.77 -35.42
N GLN A 430 44.25 -2.52 -35.70
CA GLN A 430 44.87 -1.22 -35.43
C GLN A 430 44.51 -0.20 -36.51
N GLU A 431 44.58 -0.60 -37.78
CA GLU A 431 44.15 0.25 -38.91
C GLU A 431 42.64 0.56 -38.81
N TYR A 432 41.83 -0.44 -38.45
CA TYR A 432 40.39 -0.26 -38.21
C TYR A 432 40.09 0.75 -37.10
N ALA A 433 40.76 0.64 -35.95
CA ALA A 433 40.55 1.56 -34.83
C ALA A 433 40.95 3.01 -35.18
N ARG A 434 42.01 3.19 -35.98
CA ARG A 434 42.44 4.50 -36.49
C ARG A 434 41.40 5.12 -37.42
N LEU A 435 40.91 4.34 -38.39
CA LEU A 435 39.91 4.79 -39.35
C LEU A 435 38.55 5.07 -38.69
N ALA A 436 38.17 4.29 -37.67
CA ALA A 436 36.96 4.51 -36.89
C ALA A 436 37.02 5.82 -36.08
N ALA A 437 38.17 6.11 -35.45
CA ALA A 437 38.38 7.38 -34.74
C ALA A 437 38.34 8.59 -35.70
N GLU A 438 38.91 8.43 -36.91
CA GLU A 438 38.87 9.46 -37.95
C GLU A 438 37.44 9.70 -38.47
N MET A 439 36.65 8.64 -38.65
CA MET A 439 35.24 8.73 -39.01
C MET A 439 34.44 9.49 -37.95
N GLN A 440 34.67 9.18 -36.67
CA GLN A 440 33.97 9.81 -35.55
C GLN A 440 34.32 11.30 -35.42
N GLN A 441 35.59 11.67 -35.62
CA GLN A 441 36.01 13.08 -35.64
C GLN A 441 35.41 13.87 -36.81
N ARG A 442 35.34 13.27 -38.01
CA ARG A 442 34.75 13.93 -39.19
C ARG A 442 33.24 14.10 -39.06
N MET A 443 32.55 13.11 -38.47
CA MET A 443 31.13 13.22 -38.14
C MET A 443 30.87 14.33 -37.12
N MET A 444 31.70 14.43 -36.07
CA MET A 444 31.61 15.52 -35.11
C MET A 444 31.85 16.89 -35.75
N LYS A 445 32.82 17.03 -36.66
CA LYS A 445 33.06 18.31 -37.37
C LYS A 445 31.88 18.75 -38.23
N ASN A 446 31.22 17.84 -38.94
CA ASN A 446 30.07 18.16 -39.79
C ASN A 446 28.77 18.42 -39.00
N LEU A 447 28.70 18.01 -37.72
CA LEU A 447 27.58 18.32 -36.83
C LEU A 447 27.69 19.72 -36.19
N PHE A 448 28.88 20.34 -36.21
CA PHE A 448 29.16 21.65 -35.61
C PHE A 448 29.65 22.71 -36.61
N SER A 449 29.46 22.50 -37.93
CA SER A 449 29.74 23.49 -38.98
C SER A 449 28.48 24.05 -39.62
#